data_AF-A0A426YU06-F1
#
_entry.id   AF-A0A426YU06-F1
#
_cell.length_a   1.000
_cell.length_b   1.000
_cell.length_c   1.000
_cell.angle_alpha   90.00
_cell.angle_beta   90.00
_cell.angle_gamma   90.00
#
_symmetry.space_group_name_H-M   'P 1'
#
loop_
_entity.id
_entity.type
_entity.pdbx_description
1 polymer ?
#
loop_
_entity_poly.entity_id
_entity_poly.type
_entity_poly.pdbx_seq_one_letter_code
_entity_poly.pdbx_strand_id
1 'polypeptide(L)'
;ACYGVLRFVMESGAKGCEVIVSGKLRAQRAKSMKFKDGYMISSGQPVNEYIDSAVKIMLDWDPKGKQGPTTPLPDLVTIHPPKDEEEYVKPAVLVAPEVPVA
;
A
#
# COMPACT_ATOMS: atom_id res chain seq x y z
N ALA A 1 9.84 15.90 22.09
CA ALA A 1 10.92 15.38 21.22
C ALA A 1 10.40 14.28 20.30
N CYS A 2 10.01 13.11 20.82
CA CYS A 2 9.60 11.96 19.99
C CYS A 2 8.40 12.24 19.07
N TYR A 3 7.36 12.92 19.55
CA TYR A 3 6.21 13.30 18.71
C TYR A 3 6.57 14.22 17.53
N GLY A 4 7.64 15.02 17.63
CA GLY A 4 8.11 15.83 16.51
C GLY A 4 8.71 14.97 15.40
N VAL A 5 9.46 13.92 15.79
CA VAL A 5 10.00 12.93 14.84
C VAL A 5 8.89 12.09 14.23
N LEU A 6 7.91 11.63 15.02
CA LEU A 6 6.75 10.92 14.46
C LEU A 6 6.01 11.78 13.43
N ARG A 7 5.74 13.05 13.74
CA ARG A 7 5.08 13.96 12.81
C ARG A 7 5.91 14.17 11.55
N PHE A 8 7.20 14.42 11.67
CA PHE A 8 8.10 14.60 10.53
C PHE A 8 8.12 13.38 9.60
N VAL A 9 8.15 12.17 10.16
CA VAL A 9 8.16 10.92 9.39
C VAL A 9 6.81 10.68 8.71
N MET A 10 5.71 10.86 9.42
CA MET A 10 4.36 10.72 8.84
C MET A 10 4.11 11.77 7.75
N GLU A 11 4.59 13.01 7.93
CA GLU A 11 4.48 14.10 6.95
C GLU A 11 5.38 13.89 5.72
N SER A 12 6.43 13.07 5.85
CA SER A 12 7.26 12.60 4.74
C SER A 12 6.59 11.50 3.89
N GLY A 13 5.36 11.09 4.22
CA GLY A 13 4.64 10.04 3.48
C GLY A 13 5.00 8.62 3.92
N ALA A 14 5.27 8.40 5.21
CA ALA A 14 5.35 7.05 5.75
C ALA A 14 3.93 6.53 6.09
N LYS A 15 3.69 5.22 5.90
CA LYS A 15 2.44 4.57 6.34
C LYS A 15 2.33 4.50 7.85
N GLY A 16 3.46 4.41 8.55
CA GLY A 16 3.51 4.36 9.99
C GLY A 16 4.93 4.50 10.55
N CYS A 17 5.01 4.88 11.82
CA CYS A 17 6.25 5.06 12.54
C CYS A 17 6.13 4.51 13.97
N GLU A 18 7.14 3.76 14.40
CA GLU A 18 7.32 3.31 15.78
C GLU A 18 8.68 3.78 16.31
N VAL A 19 8.65 4.68 17.28
CA VAL A 19 9.82 5.16 18.02
C VAL A 19 9.82 4.55 19.40
N ILE A 20 10.88 3.80 19.73
CA ILE A 20 11.06 3.19 21.04
C ILE A 20 12.19 3.94 21.75
N VAL A 21 11.88 4.56 22.88
CA VAL A 21 12.86 5.17 23.77
C VAL A 21 13.06 4.25 24.96
N SER A 22 14.22 3.61 25.05
CA SER A 22 14.60 2.73 26.16
C SER A 22 15.68 3.38 27.02
N GLY A 23 15.65 3.13 28.33
CA GLY A 23 16.69 3.58 29.25
C GLY A 23 16.15 3.98 30.63
N LYS A 24 16.95 4.72 31.40
CA LYS A 24 16.53 5.26 32.70
C LYS A 24 15.70 6.53 32.50
N LEU A 25 14.40 6.37 32.25
CA LEU A 25 13.49 7.47 32.02
C LEU A 25 12.98 8.04 33.35
N ARG A 26 13.56 9.17 33.77
CA ARG A 26 13.29 9.94 35.02
C ARG A 26 13.42 9.18 36.34
N ALA A 27 13.61 7.85 36.34
CA ALA A 27 13.71 7.01 37.52
C ALA A 27 14.95 6.09 37.45
N GLN A 28 15.34 5.51 38.59
CA GLN A 28 16.50 4.60 38.68
C GLN A 28 16.32 3.29 37.91
N ARG A 29 15.08 2.84 37.74
CA ARG A 29 14.76 1.63 36.97
C ARG A 29 14.65 1.95 35.49
N ALA A 30 15.20 1.05 34.66
CA ALA A 30 15.02 1.13 33.22
C ALA A 30 13.53 1.00 32.85
N LYS A 31 13.09 1.84 31.92
CA LYS A 31 11.77 1.86 31.33
C LYS A 31 11.91 2.05 29.82
N SER A 32 10.97 1.49 29.07
CA SER A 32 10.86 1.74 27.64
C SER A 32 9.51 2.40 27.35
N MET A 33 9.53 3.51 26.63
CA MET A 33 8.34 4.17 26.10
C MET A 33 8.28 3.87 24.60
N LYS A 34 7.15 3.33 24.15
CA LYS A 34 6.87 3.09 22.74
C LYS A 34 5.87 4.13 22.26
N PHE A 35 6.24 4.85 21.23
CA PHE A 35 5.37 5.81 20.54
C PHE A 35 5.10 5.24 19.16
N LYS A 36 3.84 4.96 18.85
CA LYS A 36 3.42 4.40 17.57
C LYS A 36 2.39 5.33 16.95
N ASP A 37 2.47 5.50 15.64
CA ASP A 37 1.47 6.20 14.84
C ASP A 37 1.39 5.56 13.44
N GLY A 38 0.21 5.58 12.84
CA GLY A 38 -0.07 4.95 11.55
C GLY A 38 -0.11 3.41 11.57
N TYR A 39 0.03 2.82 10.38
CA TYR A 39 -0.02 1.38 10.16
C TYR A 39 1.38 0.77 10.22
N MET A 40 1.55 -0.29 11.01
CA MET A 40 2.86 -0.92 11.26
C MET A 40 2.74 -2.44 11.25
N ILE A 41 3.46 -3.09 10.33
CA ILE A 41 3.57 -4.54 10.26
C ILE A 41 4.64 -5.02 11.23
N SER A 42 4.35 -6.04 12.04
CA SER A 42 5.30 -6.56 13.03
C SER A 42 5.81 -7.96 12.72
N SER A 43 5.33 -8.59 11.65
CA SER A 43 5.57 -10.00 11.33
C SER A 43 5.64 -10.27 9.83
N GLY A 44 6.42 -11.29 9.45
CA GLY A 44 6.53 -11.78 8.07
C GLY A 44 7.64 -11.12 7.26
N GLN A 45 7.77 -11.55 5.99
CA GLN A 45 8.75 -11.00 5.05
C GLN A 45 8.59 -9.49 4.77
N PRO A 46 7.37 -8.90 4.75
CA PRO A 46 7.21 -7.47 4.54
C PRO A 46 7.95 -6.60 5.57
N VAL A 47 8.26 -7.12 6.76
CA VAL A 47 9.07 -6.41 7.76
C VAL A 47 10.44 -6.01 7.20
N ASN A 48 11.09 -6.90 6.46
CA ASN A 48 12.43 -6.63 5.95
C ASN A 48 12.43 -5.72 4.71
N GLU A 49 11.31 -5.69 3.97
CA GLU A 49 11.19 -4.95 2.71
C GLU A 49 10.56 -3.56 2.90
N TYR A 50 9.63 -3.44 3.85
CA TYR A 50 8.89 -2.20 4.11
C TYR A 50 9.39 -1.40 5.31
N ILE A 51 10.19 -1.99 6.21
CA ILE A 51 10.57 -1.34 7.49
C ILE A 51 12.05 -1.06 7.55
N ASP A 52 12.40 0.22 7.72
CA ASP A 52 13.76 0.60 8.10
C ASP A 52 13.96 0.43 9.62
N SER A 53 15.14 0.00 10.05
CA SER A 53 15.38 -0.57 11.40
C SER A 53 15.93 0.42 12.42
N ALA A 54 16.53 1.55 12.00
CA ALA A 54 17.07 2.54 12.93
C ALA A 54 15.99 3.24 13.77
N VAL A 55 14.87 3.53 13.10
CA VAL A 55 13.57 3.88 13.67
C VAL A 55 12.59 3.07 12.84
N LYS A 56 11.67 2.32 13.46
CA LYS A 56 10.74 1.48 12.69
C LYS A 56 9.81 2.38 11.88
N ILE A 57 10.07 2.54 10.59
CA ILE A 57 9.28 3.36 9.67
C ILE A 57 8.76 2.44 8.58
N MET A 58 7.44 2.33 8.44
CA MET A 58 6.81 1.59 7.36
C MET A 58 6.70 2.50 6.13
N LEU A 59 7.41 2.13 5.07
CA LEU A 59 7.44 2.85 3.80
C LEU A 59 6.11 2.67 3.03
N ASP A 60 5.79 3.65 2.19
CA ASP A 60 4.70 3.55 1.23
C ASP A 60 5.06 2.58 0.08
N TRP A 61 4.05 1.97 -0.54
CA TRP A 61 4.26 1.14 -1.72
C TRP A 61 4.47 2.04 -2.94
N ASP A 62 5.58 1.86 -3.65
CA ASP A 62 5.91 2.65 -4.85
C ASP A 62 6.17 1.71 -6.05
N PRO A 63 5.32 1.76 -7.10
CA PRO A 63 5.51 0.94 -8.30
C PRO A 63 6.80 1.29 -9.07
N LYS A 64 7.42 2.46 -8.81
CA LYS A 64 8.71 2.87 -9.39
C LYS A 64 9.92 2.50 -8.53
N GLY A 65 9.71 2.02 -7.31
CA GLY A 65 10.78 1.52 -6.43
C GLY A 65 11.79 2.56 -5.95
N LYS A 66 11.46 3.86 -5.95
CA LYS A 66 12.42 4.91 -5.56
C LYS A 66 12.45 5.15 -4.06
N GLN A 67 11.28 5.17 -3.43
CA GLN A 67 11.12 5.52 -2.01
C GLN A 67 10.57 4.35 -1.18
N GLY A 68 10.10 3.29 -1.83
CA GLY A 68 9.51 2.14 -1.17
C GLY A 68 9.63 0.88 -2.01
N PRO A 69 9.23 -0.27 -1.44
CA PRO A 69 9.31 -1.54 -2.12
C PRO A 69 8.39 -1.62 -3.33
N THR A 70 8.87 -2.32 -4.37
CA THR A 70 8.14 -2.48 -5.64
C THR A 70 7.00 -3.49 -5.52
N THR A 71 7.14 -4.49 -4.63
CA THR A 71 6.11 -5.51 -4.43
C THR A 71 5.01 -4.96 -3.51
N PRO A 72 3.72 -5.01 -3.89
CA PRO A 72 2.64 -4.57 -3.01
C PRO A 72 2.49 -5.50 -1.80
N LEU A 73 1.83 -5.00 -0.78
CA LEU A 73 1.47 -5.79 0.40
C LEU A 73 0.67 -7.03 -0.02
N PRO A 74 0.95 -8.21 0.57
CA PRO A 74 0.28 -9.45 0.19
C PRO A 74 -1.23 -9.41 0.44
N ASP A 75 -1.69 -8.53 1.34
CA ASP A 75 -3.09 -8.37 1.70
C ASP A 75 -3.83 -7.38 0.77
N LEU A 76 -3.12 -6.67 -0.13
CA LEU A 76 -3.71 -5.66 -1.02
C LEU A 76 -4.17 -6.30 -2.34
N VAL A 77 -5.47 -6.58 -2.47
CA VAL A 77 -6.08 -7.09 -3.70
C VAL A 77 -6.64 -5.94 -4.54
N THR A 78 -6.10 -5.71 -5.73
CA THR A 78 -6.62 -4.73 -6.69
C THR A 78 -7.71 -5.36 -7.57
N ILE A 79 -8.97 -5.00 -7.33
CA ILE A 79 -10.10 -5.43 -8.17
C ILE A 79 -10.17 -4.49 -9.37
N HIS A 80 -9.78 -5.00 -10.54
CA HIS A 80 -9.93 -4.24 -11.78
C HIS A 80 -11.41 -4.18 -12.18
N PRO A 81 -11.96 -2.99 -12.49
CA PRO A 81 -13.30 -2.92 -13.05
C PRO A 81 -13.32 -3.71 -14.36
N PRO A 82 -14.43 -4.41 -14.67
CA PRO A 82 -14.57 -5.10 -15.92
C PRO A 82 -14.35 -4.10 -17.06
N LYS A 83 -13.57 -4.52 -18.05
CA LYS A 83 -13.36 -3.72 -19.25
C LYS A 83 -14.69 -3.68 -19.99
N ASP A 84 -15.22 -2.50 -20.26
CA ASP A 84 -16.43 -2.36 -21.08
C ASP A 84 -16.15 -3.02 -22.44
N GLU A 85 -16.82 -4.15 -22.72
CA GLU A 85 -16.83 -4.74 -24.05
C GLU A 85 -17.53 -3.73 -24.96
N GLU A 86 -16.78 -3.17 -25.92
CA GLU A 86 -17.37 -2.47 -27.05
C GLU A 86 -18.46 -3.37 -27.63
N GLU A 87 -19.70 -2.86 -27.64
CA GLU A 87 -20.89 -3.57 -28.10
C GLU A 87 -20.55 -4.43 -29.32
N TYR A 88 -20.74 -5.74 -29.18
CA TYR A 88 -20.69 -6.67 -30.31
C TYR A 88 -21.68 -6.17 -31.36
N VAL A 89 -21.17 -5.42 -32.36
CA VAL A 89 -21.93 -5.02 -33.53
C VAL A 89 -22.24 -6.31 -34.26
N LYS A 90 -23.46 -6.80 -34.05
CA LYS A 90 -23.99 -7.95 -34.77
C LYS A 90 -23.83 -7.65 -36.27
N PRO A 91 -23.15 -8.50 -37.06
CA PRO A 91 -23.05 -8.26 -38.48
C PRO A 91 -24.47 -8.21 -39.05
N ALA A 92 -24.78 -7.12 -39.77
CA ALA A 92 -26.07 -6.96 -40.40
C ALA A 92 -26.33 -8.17 -41.32
N VAL A 93 -27.33 -8.97 -41.00
CA VAL A 93 -27.79 -10.07 -41.85
C VAL A 93 -28.27 -9.43 -43.15
N LEU A 94 -27.54 -9.65 -44.23
CA LEU A 94 -27.98 -9.31 -45.58
C LEU A 94 -29.23 -10.15 -45.88
N VAL A 95 -30.41 -9.55 -45.76
CA VAL A 95 -31.65 -10.16 -46.22
C VAL A 95 -31.57 -10.25 -47.74
N ALA A 96 -31.41 -11.47 -48.26
CA ALA A 96 -31.50 -11.73 -49.69
C ALA A 96 -32.92 -11.37 -50.17
N PRO A 97 -33.09 -10.58 -51.24
CA PRO A 97 -34.41 -10.31 -51.78
C PRO A 97 -34.98 -11.59 -52.39
N GLU A 98 -36.15 -11.98 -51.91
CA GLU A 98 -36.95 -13.08 -52.44
C GLU A 98 -37.31 -12.75 -53.89
N VAL A 99 -36.83 -13.54 -54.84
CA VAL A 99 -37.18 -13.40 -56.25
C VAL A 99 -38.63 -13.90 -56.42
N PRO A 100 -39.56 -13.08 -56.92
CA PRO A 100 -40.93 -13.53 -57.13
C PRO A 100 -40.97 -14.52 -58.30
N VAL A 101 -41.56 -15.68 -58.03
CA VAL A 101 -41.81 -16.74 -59.01
C VAL A 101 -42.86 -16.25 -60.01
N ALA A 102 -42.56 -16.38 -61.31
CA ALA A 102 -43.51 -16.31 -62.41
C ALA A 102 -43.37 -17.58 -63.26
#